data_AF-A0A6N7ZP15-F1
#
_entry.id   AF-A0A6N7ZP15-F1
#
_cell.length_a   1.000
_cell.length_b   1.000
_cell.length_c   1.000
_cell.angle_alpha   90.00
_cell.angle_beta   90.00
_cell.angle_gamma   90.00
#
_symmetry.space_group_name_H-M   'P 1'
#
loop_
_entity.id
_entity.type
_entity.pdbx_description
1 polymer ?
#
loop_
_entity_poly.entity_id
_entity_poly.type
_entity_poly.pdbx_seq_one_letter_code
_entity_poly.pdbx_strand_id
1 'polypeptide(L)'
;MTPVQKTWTDDELRDEAAKYDKRVEFQKRNSPAYQAASRRGTEFLDSICVHMNPVYKTWTNDKLRDEAAKYDTRTAFMEGSYGAYQSAKERGKGFFDDICGHMKLLRKRWTDDELRNEAAKYGTRTTFEKGSLGAYKAALRRGRKFFDSI
;
A
#
# COMPACT_ATOMS: atom_id res chain seq x y z
N MET A 1 25.19 35.97 -1.74
CA MET A 1 24.72 35.99 -0.34
C MET A 1 24.08 34.64 -0.05
N THR A 2 24.67 33.84 0.81
CA THR A 2 24.02 32.61 1.30
C THR A 2 22.81 33.03 2.15
N PRO A 3 21.64 32.37 2.03
CA PRO A 3 20.51 32.69 2.88
C PRO A 3 20.90 32.37 4.33
N VAL A 4 20.85 33.38 5.21
CA VAL A 4 21.00 33.19 6.65
C VAL A 4 19.86 32.28 7.09
N GLN A 5 20.18 31.05 7.45
CA GLN A 5 19.19 30.15 8.02
C GLN A 5 18.73 30.75 9.35
N LYS A 6 17.43 30.99 9.49
CA LYS A 6 16.84 31.40 10.77
C LYS A 6 17.23 30.36 11.82
N THR A 7 17.97 30.78 12.84
CA THR A 7 18.22 29.98 14.03
C THR A 7 16.98 30.05 14.91
N TRP A 8 16.43 28.90 15.27
CA TRP A 8 15.28 28.80 16.17
C TRP A 8 15.75 28.53 17.60
N THR A 9 15.24 29.30 18.55
CA THR A 9 15.35 28.96 19.98
C THR A 9 14.29 27.93 20.36
N ASP A 10 14.49 27.26 21.50
CA ASP A 10 13.54 26.24 21.97
C ASP A 10 12.17 26.84 22.33
N ASP A 11 12.14 28.08 22.83
CA ASP A 11 10.89 28.78 23.15
C ASP A 11 10.14 29.25 21.90
N GLU A 12 10.85 29.74 20.88
CA GLU A 12 10.23 30.05 19.58
C GLU A 12 9.61 28.79 18.95
N LEU A 13 10.23 27.62 19.14
CA LEU A 13 9.68 26.35 18.65
C LEU A 13 8.43 25.93 19.43
N ARG A 14 8.38 26.16 20.75
CA ARG A 14 7.16 25.93 21.55
C ARG A 14 6.02 26.82 21.09
N ASP A 15 6.28 28.12 20.96
CA ASP A 15 5.28 29.11 20.54
C ASP A 15 4.78 28.87 19.12
N GLU A 16 5.68 28.46 18.23
CA GLU A 16 5.32 28.12 16.86
C GLU A 16 4.50 26.83 16.80
N ALA A 17 4.90 25.78 17.52
CA ALA A 17 4.13 24.53 17.59
C ALA A 17 2.73 24.76 18.18
N ALA A 18 2.58 25.63 19.19
CA ALA A 18 1.28 25.94 19.81
C ALA A 18 0.23 26.50 18.83
N LYS A 19 0.62 26.99 17.65
CA LYS A 19 -0.28 27.50 16.61
C LYS A 19 -1.02 26.41 15.82
N TYR A 20 -0.65 25.15 16.00
CA TYR A 20 -1.20 24.04 15.22
C TYR A 20 -1.87 23.01 16.13
N ASP A 21 -3.04 22.53 15.71
CA ASP A 21 -3.78 21.48 16.43
C ASP A 21 -3.29 20.06 16.06
N LYS A 22 -2.63 19.93 14.91
CA LYS A 22 -2.17 18.65 14.37
C LYS A 22 -0.70 18.72 14.00
N ARG A 23 0.07 17.71 14.41
CA ARG A 23 1.51 17.61 14.12
C ARG A 23 1.81 17.60 12.62
N VAL A 24 0.94 16.99 11.82
CA VAL A 24 1.05 17.01 10.35
C VAL A 24 0.85 18.42 9.76
N GLU A 25 0.03 19.26 10.38
CA GLU A 25 -0.13 20.65 9.95
C GLU A 25 1.09 21.48 10.33
N PHE A 26 1.62 21.32 11.55
CA PHE A 26 2.87 21.95 11.95
C PHE A 26 4.00 21.60 10.97
N GLN A 27 4.17 20.31 10.65
CA GLN A 27 5.17 19.85 9.69
C GLN A 27 5.00 20.46 8.29
N LYS A 28 3.76 20.53 7.78
CA LYS A 28 3.50 21.01 6.42
C LYS A 28 3.56 22.53 6.29
N ARG A 29 3.01 23.25 7.27
CA ARG A 29 2.88 24.72 7.23
C ARG A 29 4.16 25.42 7.70
N ASN A 30 4.94 24.80 8.58
CA ASN A 30 6.25 25.31 9.00
C ASN A 30 7.31 24.21 9.09
N SER A 31 7.65 23.64 7.92
CA SER A 31 8.68 22.62 7.80
C SER A 31 10.03 23.03 8.40
N PRO A 32 10.54 24.27 8.23
CA PRO A 32 11.80 24.69 8.87
C PRO A 32 11.78 24.59 10.39
N ALA A 33 10.73 25.08 11.06
CA ALA A 33 10.58 24.96 12.51
C ALA A 33 10.44 23.50 12.96
N TYR A 34 9.62 22.72 12.25
CA TYR A 34 9.47 21.29 12.53
C TYR A 34 10.80 20.52 12.43
N GLN A 35 11.60 20.80 11.40
CA GLN A 35 12.92 20.19 11.22
C GLN A 35 13.91 20.64 12.32
N ALA A 36 13.88 21.91 12.71
CA ALA A 36 14.69 22.41 13.81
C ALA A 36 14.35 21.71 15.13
N ALA A 37 13.06 21.57 15.45
CA ALA A 37 12.60 20.80 16.62
C ALA A 37 12.95 19.31 16.52
N SER A 38 12.80 18.68 15.34
CA SER A 38 13.17 17.27 15.12
C SER A 38 14.65 17.02 15.39
N ARG A 39 15.52 17.99 15.04
CA ARG A 39 16.97 17.92 15.30
C ARG A 39 17.33 18.04 16.79
N ARG A 40 16.43 18.55 17.64
CA ARG A 40 16.57 18.52 19.11
C ARG A 40 16.27 17.16 19.72
N GLY A 41 15.71 16.23 18.93
CA GLY A 41 15.38 14.87 19.35
C GLY A 41 13.87 14.64 19.49
N THR A 42 13.51 13.36 19.50
CA THR A 42 12.11 12.90 19.56
C THR A 42 11.43 13.39 20.83
N GLU A 43 12.10 13.34 21.98
CA GLU A 43 11.53 13.77 23.27
C GLU A 43 11.16 15.26 23.28
N PHE A 44 12.04 16.13 22.77
CA PHE A 44 11.74 17.56 22.65
C PHE A 44 10.58 17.80 21.70
N LEU A 45 10.61 17.18 20.52
CA LEU A 45 9.54 17.33 19.53
C LEU A 45 8.19 16.83 20.07
N ASP A 46 8.18 15.73 20.81
CA ASP A 46 6.97 15.20 21.44
C ASP A 46 6.48 16.13 22.55
N SER A 47 7.38 16.73 23.34
CA SER A 47 7.01 17.68 24.40
C SER A 47 6.29 18.93 23.86
N ILE A 48 6.76 19.50 22.74
CA ILE A 48 6.16 20.70 22.14
C ILE A 48 4.93 20.39 21.30
N CYS A 49 4.70 19.10 20.98
CA CYS A 49 3.53 18.63 20.22
C CYS A 49 2.55 17.85 21.09
N VAL A 50 2.68 17.88 22.43
CA VAL A 50 1.87 17.06 23.35
C VAL A 50 0.38 17.38 23.27
N HIS A 51 0.02 18.62 22.94
CA HIS A 51 -1.36 19.06 22.72
C HIS A 51 -1.93 18.61 21.37
N MET A 52 -1.07 18.19 20.44
CA MET A 52 -1.46 17.75 19.10
C MET A 52 -1.81 16.27 19.09
N ASN A 53 -3.08 15.95 19.35
CA ASN A 53 -3.54 14.57 19.31
C ASN A 53 -3.27 13.94 17.93
N PRO A 54 -2.63 12.75 17.87
CA PRO A 54 -2.47 12.04 16.61
C PRO A 54 -3.84 11.65 16.06
N VAL A 55 -4.19 12.21 14.90
CA VAL A 55 -5.42 11.83 14.19
C VAL A 55 -5.16 10.50 13.49
N TYR A 56 -5.38 9.39 14.18
CA TYR A 56 -5.42 8.08 13.54
C TYR A 56 -6.71 7.98 12.71
N LYS A 57 -6.57 7.83 11.39
CA LYS A 57 -7.72 7.49 10.55
C LYS A 57 -8.14 6.07 10.89
N THR A 58 -9.23 5.91 11.64
CA THR A 58 -9.78 4.61 11.99
C THR A 58 -10.57 4.04 10.81
N TRP A 59 -10.13 2.89 10.32
CA TRP A 59 -10.86 2.10 9.33
C TRP A 59 -11.83 1.17 10.04
N THR A 60 -13.13 1.42 9.90
CA THR A 60 -14.17 0.44 10.25
C THR A 60 -14.43 -0.48 9.06
N ASN A 61 -15.10 -1.61 9.28
CA ASN A 61 -15.41 -2.53 8.18
C ASN A 61 -16.26 -1.87 7.10
N ASP A 62 -17.25 -1.05 7.49
CA ASP A 62 -18.11 -0.34 6.55
C ASP A 62 -17.33 0.70 5.74
N LYS A 63 -16.47 1.49 6.38
CA LYS A 63 -15.59 2.44 5.68
C LYS A 63 -14.65 1.74 4.69
N LEU A 64 -14.22 0.52 4.98
CA LEU A 64 -13.39 -0.26 4.06
C LEU A 64 -14.20 -0.77 2.86
N ARG A 65 -15.46 -1.17 3.08
CA ARG A 65 -16.37 -1.55 1.98
C ARG A 65 -16.60 -0.37 1.05
N ASP A 66 -16.96 0.79 1.62
CA ASP A 66 -17.21 2.02 0.87
C ASP A 66 -15.96 2.50 0.11
N GLU A 67 -14.79 2.40 0.74
CA GLU A 67 -13.55 2.80 0.12
C GLU A 67 -13.14 1.84 -1.01
N ALA A 68 -13.22 0.53 -0.79
CA ALA A 68 -12.88 -0.49 -1.80
C ALA A 68 -13.81 -0.41 -3.02
N ALA A 69 -15.08 -0.06 -2.82
CA ALA A 69 -16.07 0.09 -3.90
C ALA A 69 -15.69 1.18 -4.92
N LYS A 70 -14.78 2.11 -4.58
CA LYS A 70 -14.33 3.19 -5.48
C LYS A 70 -13.35 2.72 -6.56
N TYR A 71 -12.85 1.49 -6.48
CA TYR A 71 -11.76 1.01 -7.33
C TYR A 71 -12.16 -0.25 -8.11
N ASP A 72 -11.78 -0.27 -9.39
CA ASP A 72 -12.06 -1.39 -10.30
C ASP A 72 -11.05 -2.53 -10.19
N THR A 73 -9.87 -2.29 -9.61
CA THR A 73 -8.80 -3.29 -9.49
C THR A 73 -8.14 -3.22 -8.12
N ARG A 74 -7.63 -4.36 -7.63
CA ARG A 74 -6.89 -4.41 -6.36
C ARG A 74 -5.63 -3.54 -6.38
N THR A 75 -4.99 -3.39 -7.54
CA THR A 75 -3.84 -2.49 -7.72
C THR A 75 -4.26 -1.03 -7.56
N ALA A 76 -5.34 -0.60 -8.23
CA ALA A 76 -5.85 0.77 -8.09
C ALA A 76 -6.28 1.07 -6.65
N PHE A 77 -6.87 0.11 -5.93
CA PHE A 77 -7.22 0.26 -4.52
C PHE A 77 -5.97 0.45 -3.63
N MET A 78 -4.94 -0.37 -3.83
CA MET A 78 -3.68 -0.27 -3.09
C MET A 78 -2.97 1.07 -3.32
N GLU A 79 -2.93 1.55 -4.56
CA GLU A 79 -2.27 2.81 -4.92
C GLU A 79 -3.08 4.02 -4.48
N GLY A 80 -4.41 3.96 -4.62
CA GLY A 80 -5.30 5.06 -4.28
C GLY A 80 -5.62 5.20 -2.80
N SER A 81 -5.61 4.10 -2.04
CA SER A 81 -5.94 4.08 -0.62
C SER A 81 -5.14 3.02 0.14
N TYR A 82 -3.82 3.18 0.17
CA TYR A 82 -2.89 2.22 0.78
C TYR A 82 -3.26 1.85 2.22
N GLY A 83 -3.63 2.84 3.05
CA GLY A 83 -4.03 2.59 4.43
C GLY A 83 -5.28 1.71 4.54
N ALA A 84 -6.30 1.96 3.69
CA ALA A 84 -7.49 1.12 3.65
C ALA A 84 -7.16 -0.31 3.19
N TYR A 85 -6.34 -0.42 2.14
CA TYR A 85 -5.93 -1.69 1.58
C TYR A 85 -5.20 -2.57 2.60
N GLN A 86 -4.24 -2.02 3.35
CA GLN A 86 -3.54 -2.78 4.40
C GLN A 86 -4.49 -3.18 5.53
N SER A 87 -5.29 -2.23 6.03
CA SER A 87 -6.29 -2.52 7.06
C SER A 87 -7.30 -3.59 6.64
N ALA A 88 -7.70 -3.63 5.36
CA ALA A 88 -8.56 -4.68 4.83
C ALA A 88 -7.85 -6.04 4.77
N LYS A 89 -6.58 -6.10 4.37
CA LYS A 89 -5.79 -7.34 4.36
C LYS A 89 -5.59 -7.92 5.77
N GLU A 90 -5.36 -7.07 6.76
CA GLU A 90 -5.15 -7.46 8.16
C GLU A 90 -6.40 -8.13 8.77
N ARG A 91 -7.60 -7.82 8.26
CA ARG A 91 -8.85 -8.50 8.67
C ARG A 91 -8.98 -9.93 8.16
N GLY A 92 -8.08 -10.34 7.26
CA GLY A 92 -7.98 -11.70 6.76
C GLY A 92 -8.56 -11.86 5.36
N LYS A 93 -8.19 -12.99 4.75
CA LYS A 93 -8.47 -13.31 3.35
C LYS A 93 -9.97 -13.30 3.02
N GLY A 94 -10.82 -13.80 3.93
CA GLY A 94 -12.27 -13.86 3.70
C GLY A 94 -12.90 -12.47 3.52
N PHE A 95 -12.64 -11.57 4.48
CA PHE A 95 -13.13 -10.18 4.41
C PHE A 95 -12.52 -9.44 3.21
N PHE A 96 -11.22 -9.61 2.97
CA PHE A 96 -10.54 -8.94 1.87
C PHE A 96 -11.06 -9.38 0.49
N ASP A 97 -11.30 -10.69 0.31
CA ASP A 97 -11.87 -11.22 -0.93
C ASP A 97 -13.32 -10.77 -1.13
N ASP A 98 -14.11 -10.63 -0.05
CA ASP A 98 -15.48 -10.11 -0.09
C ASP A 98 -15.53 -8.65 -0.57
N ILE A 99 -14.80 -7.73 0.08
CA ILE A 99 -14.83 -6.31 -0.30
C ILE A 99 -14.14 -5.99 -1.63
N CYS A 100 -13.29 -6.90 -2.11
CA CYS A 100 -12.60 -6.77 -3.40
C CYS A 100 -13.18 -7.70 -4.48
N GLY A 101 -14.33 -8.33 -4.22
CA GLY A 101 -14.91 -9.35 -5.10
C GLY A 101 -15.37 -8.80 -6.45
N HIS A 102 -15.79 -7.54 -6.49
CA HIS A 102 -16.19 -6.83 -7.71
C HIS A 102 -15.02 -6.43 -8.61
N MET A 103 -13.79 -6.45 -8.09
CA MET A 103 -12.62 -5.93 -8.79
C MET A 103 -12.14 -6.87 -9.89
N LYS A 104 -11.84 -6.32 -11.06
CA LYS A 104 -11.31 -7.05 -12.22
C LYS A 104 -9.94 -7.64 -11.90
N LEU A 105 -9.76 -8.91 -12.24
CA LEU A 105 -8.46 -9.58 -12.16
C LEU A 105 -7.61 -9.19 -13.37
N LEU A 106 -6.52 -8.45 -13.12
CA LEU A 106 -5.57 -8.06 -14.17
C LEU A 106 -4.76 -9.23 -14.74
N ARG A 107 -4.76 -10.39 -14.08
CA ARG A 107 -4.07 -11.60 -14.52
C ARG A 107 -5.02 -12.79 -14.44
N LYS A 108 -5.11 -13.56 -15.53
CA LYS A 108 -5.82 -14.85 -15.52
C LYS A 108 -5.19 -15.77 -14.47
N ARG A 109 -6.03 -16.33 -13.60
CA ARG A 109 -5.65 -17.41 -12.69
C ARG A 109 -5.95 -18.72 -13.38
N TRP A 110 -4.91 -19.49 -13.68
CA TRP A 110 -5.05 -20.78 -14.33
C TRP A 110 -5.35 -21.88 -13.31
N THR A 111 -6.39 -22.67 -13.55
CA THR A 111 -6.59 -23.94 -12.85
C THR A 111 -5.69 -25.02 -13.43
N ASP A 112 -5.49 -26.10 -12.69
CA ASP A 112 -4.64 -27.22 -13.14
C ASP A 112 -5.23 -27.89 -14.39
N ASP A 113 -6.56 -27.97 -14.49
CA ASP A 113 -7.25 -28.53 -15.66
C ASP A 113 -7.21 -27.60 -16.87
N GLU A 114 -7.33 -26.29 -16.67
CA GLU A 114 -7.13 -25.32 -17.75
C GLU A 114 -5.69 -25.40 -18.28
N LEU A 115 -4.71 -25.63 -17.42
CA LEU A 115 -3.31 -25.78 -17.84
C LEU A 115 -3.10 -27.04 -18.68
N ARG A 116 -3.69 -28.17 -18.29
CA ARG A 116 -3.68 -29.41 -19.08
C ARG A 116 -4.29 -29.20 -20.46
N ASN A 117 -5.49 -28.63 -20.49
CA ASN A 117 -6.22 -28.40 -21.74
C ASN A 117 -5.50 -27.42 -22.66
N GLU A 118 -4.84 -26.40 -22.10
CA GLU A 118 -4.06 -25.44 -22.87
C GLU A 118 -2.74 -26.05 -23.37
N ALA A 119 -2.02 -26.80 -22.55
CA ALA A 119 -0.77 -27.46 -22.92
C ALA A 119 -0.97 -28.50 -24.03
N ALA A 120 -2.06 -29.27 -23.98
CA ALA A 120 -2.41 -30.28 -24.97
C ALA A 120 -2.59 -29.75 -26.41
N LYS A 121 -2.75 -28.43 -26.59
CA LYS A 121 -2.79 -27.79 -27.92
C LYS A 121 -1.45 -27.75 -28.62
N TYR A 122 -0.35 -28.07 -27.93
CA TYR A 122 1.02 -27.90 -28.41
C TYR A 122 1.80 -29.21 -28.31
N GLY A 123 2.44 -29.64 -29.41
CA GLY A 123 3.15 -30.92 -29.45
C GLY A 123 4.51 -30.94 -28.73
N THR A 124 5.06 -29.77 -28.39
CA THR A 124 6.36 -29.65 -27.71
C THR A 124 6.35 -28.54 -26.66
N ARG A 125 7.26 -28.63 -25.68
CA ARG A 125 7.50 -27.57 -24.68
C ARG A 125 7.79 -26.22 -25.33
N THR A 126 8.61 -26.20 -26.39
CA THR A 126 8.97 -24.97 -27.11
C THR A 126 7.76 -24.35 -27.80
N THR A 127 6.89 -25.17 -28.41
CA THR A 127 5.65 -24.66 -29.04
C THR A 127 4.64 -24.19 -28.00
N PHE A 128 4.58 -24.81 -26.82
CA PHE A 128 3.73 -24.37 -25.72
C PHE A 128 4.19 -23.03 -25.13
N GLU A 129 5.49 -22.86 -24.89
CA GLU A 129 6.06 -21.61 -24.40
C GLU A 129 5.76 -20.44 -25.36
N LYS A 130 5.95 -20.66 -26.67
CA LYS A 130 5.73 -19.63 -27.70
C LYS A 130 4.24 -19.33 -27.90
N GLY A 131 3.39 -20.35 -27.89
CA GLY A 131 1.95 -20.19 -28.16
C GLY A 131 1.14 -19.72 -26.96
N SER A 132 1.55 -20.06 -25.74
CA SER A 132 0.81 -19.71 -24.51
C SER A 132 1.76 -19.46 -23.33
N LEU A 133 2.61 -18.42 -23.45
CA LEU A 133 3.61 -18.07 -22.44
C LEU A 133 3.03 -17.91 -21.02
N GLY A 134 1.81 -17.39 -20.92
CA GLY A 134 1.11 -17.22 -19.64
C GLY A 134 0.78 -18.55 -18.97
N ALA A 135 0.24 -19.51 -19.72
CA ALA A 135 -0.06 -20.86 -19.26
C ALA A 135 1.23 -21.64 -18.97
N TYR A 136 2.21 -21.58 -19.87
CA TYR A 136 3.53 -22.20 -19.70
C TYR A 136 4.19 -21.78 -18.37
N LYS A 137 4.30 -20.46 -18.13
CA LYS A 137 4.84 -19.93 -16.86
C LYS A 137 3.99 -20.31 -15.65
N ALA A 138 2.67 -20.44 -15.81
CA ALA A 138 1.78 -20.85 -14.71
C ALA A 138 1.97 -22.33 -14.36
N ALA A 139 2.09 -23.20 -15.36
CA ALA A 139 2.37 -24.62 -15.18
C ALA A 139 3.75 -24.87 -14.56
N LEU A 140 4.80 -24.15 -15.00
CA LEU A 140 6.13 -24.26 -14.39
C LEU A 140 6.12 -23.92 -12.89
N ARG A 141 5.31 -22.93 -12.49
CA ARG A 141 5.15 -22.55 -11.07
C ARG A 141 4.45 -23.60 -10.21
N ARG A 142 3.75 -24.58 -10.82
CA ARG A 142 3.20 -25.76 -10.10
C ARG A 142 4.26 -26.81 -9.81
N GLY A 143 5.47 -26.64 -10.34
CA GLY A 143 6.61 -27.51 -10.13
C GLY A 143 6.83 -28.48 -11.29
N ARG A 144 8.05 -29.02 -11.34
CA ARG A 144 8.53 -29.81 -12.49
C ARG A 144 7.71 -31.08 -12.73
N LYS A 145 7.30 -31.77 -11.66
CA LYS A 145 6.47 -32.99 -11.76
C LYS A 145 5.11 -32.72 -12.43
N PHE A 146 4.43 -31.64 -12.05
CA PHE A 146 3.18 -31.25 -12.69
C PHE A 146 3.42 -30.87 -14.15
N PHE A 147 4.42 -30.03 -14.40
CA PHE A 147 4.74 -29.56 -15.75
C PHE A 147 5.05 -30.69 -16.73
N ASP A 148 5.69 -31.77 -16.26
CA ASP A 148 6.01 -32.93 -17.10
C ASP A 148 4.81 -33.88 -17.30
N SER A 149 3.73 -33.68 -16.56
CA SER A 149 2.50 -34.48 -16.64
C SER A 149 1.42 -33.88 -17.54
N ILE A 150 1.67 -32.68 -18.11
CA ILE A 150 0.71 -31.94 -18.94
C ILE A 150 1.23 -31.71 -20.36
#